data_AF-A0A533S0S1-F1
#
_entry.id   AF-A0A533S0S1-F1
#
_cell.length_a   1.000
_cell.length_b   1.000
_cell.length_c   1.000
_cell.angle_alpha   90.00
_cell.angle_beta   90.00
_cell.angle_gamma   90.00
#
_symmetry.space_group_name_H-M   'P 1'
#
loop_
_entity.id
_entity.type
_entity.pdbx_description
1 polymer ?
#
loop_
_entity_poly.entity_id
_entity_poly.type
_entity_poly.pdbx_seq_one_letter_code
_entity_poly.pdbx_strand_id
1 'polypeptide(L)'
;MKEEQAKPVEIWVLCKVEKPLIFFLRYTLESHEGLAVPTTLPGGEGLVRIYTEEGRRKELEELLEALKKEIGLDILEWGSW
;
A
#
# COMPACT_ATOMS: atom_id res chain seq x y z
N MET A 1 -3.91 31.23 17.88
CA MET A 1 -2.74 30.35 17.73
C MET A 1 -2.98 29.55 16.47
N LYS A 2 -2.12 29.67 15.44
CA LYS A 2 -2.25 28.84 14.24
C LYS A 2 -1.72 27.46 14.64
N GLU A 3 -2.55 26.44 14.55
CA GLU A 3 -2.08 25.05 14.63
C GLU A 3 -1.08 24.85 13.51
N GLU A 4 0.17 24.58 13.89
CA GLU A 4 1.20 24.14 12.97
C GLU A 4 0.80 22.73 12.57
N GLN A 5 0.17 22.57 11.40
CA GLN A 5 -0.16 21.26 10.85
C GLN A 5 1.16 20.49 10.71
N ALA A 6 1.34 19.48 11.56
CA ALA A 6 2.46 18.56 11.48
C ALA A 6 2.51 17.99 10.07
N LYS A 7 3.68 18.03 9.42
CA LYS A 7 3.86 17.45 8.09
C LYS A 7 3.40 15.99 8.15
N PRO A 8 2.60 15.51 7.19
CA PRO A 8 2.21 14.10 7.16
C PRO A 8 3.47 13.24 7.09
N VAL A 9 3.57 12.29 8.02
CA VAL A 9 4.61 11.27 7.98
C VAL A 9 4.23 10.28 6.89
N GLU A 10 5.05 10.17 5.85
CA GLU A 10 4.83 9.20 4.78
C GLU A 10 5.41 7.85 5.18
N ILE A 11 4.63 6.80 4.92
CA ILE A 11 5.04 5.41 5.10
C ILE A 11 4.89 4.62 3.81
N TRP A 12 5.56 3.49 3.78
CA TRP A 12 5.44 2.53 2.70
C TRP A 12 5.34 1.10 3.24
N VAL A 13 4.72 0.25 2.43
CA VAL A 13 4.67 -1.20 2.65
C VAL A 13 5.05 -1.91 1.37
N LEU A 14 5.91 -2.91 1.49
CA LEU A 14 6.27 -3.81 0.41
C LEU A 14 5.39 -5.05 0.47
N CYS A 15 4.66 -5.30 -0.61
CA CYS A 15 3.84 -6.50 -0.76
C CYS A 15 4.32 -7.35 -1.93
N LYS A 16 4.02 -8.64 -1.89
CA LYS A 16 4.20 -9.59 -2.98
C LYS A 16 2.89 -10.22 -3.37
N VAL A 17 2.62 -10.29 -4.66
CA VAL A 17 1.42 -10.90 -5.24
C VAL A 17 1.80 -11.69 -6.49
N GLU A 18 1.00 -12.67 -6.88
CA GLU A 18 1.17 -13.35 -8.17
C GLU A 18 1.11 -12.35 -9.34
N LYS A 19 2.00 -12.51 -10.33
CA LYS A 19 2.13 -11.56 -11.46
C LYS A 19 0.81 -11.21 -12.14
N PRO A 20 -0.09 -12.16 -12.45
CA PRO A 20 -1.35 -11.84 -13.13
C PRO A 20 -2.27 -10.94 -12.29
N LEU A 21 -2.05 -10.89 -10.97
CA LEU A 21 -2.86 -10.13 -10.02
C LEU A 21 -2.28 -8.75 -9.70
N ILE A 22 -1.11 -8.38 -10.23
CA ILE A 22 -0.53 -7.03 -10.03
C ILE A 22 -1.52 -5.95 -10.48
N PHE A 23 -2.16 -6.12 -11.64
CA PHE A 23 -3.13 -5.15 -12.15
C PHE A 23 -4.35 -5.06 -11.24
N PHE A 24 -4.87 -6.20 -10.77
CA PHE A 24 -5.98 -6.26 -9.84
C PHE A 24 -5.66 -5.52 -8.53
N LEU A 25 -4.53 -5.85 -7.89
CA LEU A 25 -4.08 -5.20 -6.66
C LEU A 25 -3.99 -3.67 -6.82
N ARG A 26 -3.34 -3.21 -7.90
CA ARG A 26 -3.18 -1.78 -8.17
C ARG A 26 -4.51 -1.08 -8.37
N TYR A 27 -5.38 -1.66 -9.20
CA TYR A 27 -6.67 -1.08 -9.50
C TYR A 27 -7.56 -1.01 -8.24
N THR A 28 -7.53 -2.05 -7.40
CA THR A 28 -8.22 -2.02 -6.11
C THR A 28 -7.70 -0.87 -5.25
N LEU A 29 -6.38 -0.76 -5.04
CA LEU A 29 -5.80 0.34 -4.24
C LEU A 29 -6.16 1.74 -4.79
N GLU A 30 -6.05 1.92 -6.11
CA GLU A 30 -6.38 3.17 -6.80
C GLU A 30 -7.88 3.54 -6.68
N SER A 31 -8.76 2.54 -6.47
CA SER A 31 -10.21 2.75 -6.28
C SER A 31 -10.61 3.27 -4.88
N HIS A 32 -9.72 3.17 -3.89
CA HIS A 32 -9.95 3.69 -2.52
C HIS A 32 -9.59 5.17 -2.36
N GLU A 33 -9.93 6.01 -3.35
CA GLU A 33 -9.80 7.49 -3.36
C GLU A 33 -8.67 8.08 -2.49
N GLY A 34 -7.43 7.93 -2.96
CA GLY A 34 -6.26 8.53 -2.32
C GLY A 34 -5.79 7.82 -1.04
N LEU A 35 -6.32 6.64 -0.72
CA LEU A 35 -5.82 5.80 0.37
C LEU A 35 -4.35 5.47 0.19
N ALA A 36 -3.93 5.07 -1.02
CA ALA A 36 -2.56 4.71 -1.27
C ALA A 36 -2.15 4.86 -2.74
N VAL A 37 -0.84 4.97 -2.97
CA VAL A 37 -0.24 5.00 -4.31
C VAL A 37 0.62 3.74 -4.49
N PRO A 38 0.27 2.82 -5.42
CA PRO A 38 1.08 1.64 -5.67
C PRO A 38 2.12 1.84 -6.79
N THR A 39 3.33 1.32 -6.59
CA THR A 39 4.41 1.27 -7.57
C THR A 39 4.97 -0.14 -7.68
N THR A 40 4.99 -0.70 -8.89
CA THR A 40 5.62 -2.01 -9.16
C THR A 40 7.13 -1.88 -9.15
N LEU A 41 7.82 -2.80 -8.46
CA LEU A 41 9.27 -2.87 -8.52
C LEU A 41 9.75 -3.68 -9.74
N PRO A 42 10.92 -3.36 -10.32
CA PRO A 42 11.50 -4.13 -11.42
C PRO A 42 11.77 -5.59 -11.03
N GLY A 43 11.91 -6.46 -12.04
CA GLY A 43 12.34 -7.85 -11.85
C GLY A 43 11.24 -8.89 -12.06
N GLY A 44 9.98 -8.46 -12.22
CA GLY A 44 8.89 -9.40 -12.44
C GLY A 44 8.83 -10.44 -11.31
N GLU A 45 8.84 -9.99 -10.06
CA GLU A 45 8.74 -10.88 -8.90
C GLU A 45 7.39 -10.71 -8.18
N GLY A 46 6.47 -9.95 -8.75
CA GLY A 46 5.20 -9.65 -8.09
C GLY A 46 5.29 -8.61 -6.99
N LEU A 47 6.41 -7.89 -6.91
CA LEU A 47 6.67 -6.91 -5.86
C LEU A 47 6.00 -5.59 -6.16
N VAL A 48 5.20 -5.11 -5.21
CA VAL A 48 4.50 -3.82 -5.26
C VAL A 48 4.79 -3.08 -3.98
N ARG A 49 5.38 -1.89 -4.10
CA ARG A 49 5.53 -0.97 -2.99
C ARG A 49 4.34 -0.02 -2.98
N ILE A 50 3.71 0.13 -1.83
CA ILE A 50 2.49 0.91 -1.64
C ILE A 50 2.80 2.03 -0.66
N TYR A 51 2.47 3.26 -1.02
CA TYR A 51 2.76 4.46 -0.25
C TYR A 51 1.47 5.06 0.32
N THR A 52 1.51 5.55 1.55
CA THR A 52 0.39 6.26 2.20
C THR A 52 0.89 7.20 3.29
N GLU A 53 -0.02 7.98 3.88
CA GLU A 53 0.23 8.77 5.07
C GLU A 53 0.06 7.91 6.34
N GLU A 54 0.86 8.13 7.39
CA GLU A 54 0.76 7.38 8.66
C GLU A 54 -0.67 7.46 9.25
N GLY A 55 -1.36 8.59 9.07
CA GLY A 55 -2.74 8.76 9.51
C GLY A 55 -3.74 7.81 8.82
N ARG A 56 -3.38 7.24 7.67
CA ARG A 56 -4.17 6.27 6.90
C ARG A 56 -3.65 4.84 7.00
N ARG A 57 -2.59 4.60 7.79
CA ARG A 57 -1.95 3.28 7.93
C ARG A 57 -2.95 2.19 8.25
N LYS A 58 -3.82 2.42 9.24
CA LYS A 58 -4.78 1.42 9.70
C LYS A 58 -5.77 1.02 8.61
N GLU A 59 -6.28 1.99 7.86
CA GLU A 59 -7.21 1.76 6.76
C GLU A 59 -6.53 0.95 5.64
N LEU A 60 -5.27 1.27 5.31
CA LEU A 60 -4.49 0.49 4.37
C LEU A 60 -4.24 -0.94 4.88
N GLU A 61 -3.89 -1.11 6.15
CA GLU A 61 -3.63 -2.43 6.75
C GLU A 61 -4.88 -3.33 6.70
N GLU A 62 -6.06 -2.79 7.00
CA GLU A 62 -7.33 -3.51 6.90
C GLU A 62 -7.62 -3.96 5.45
N LEU A 63 -7.36 -3.11 4.46
CA LEU A 63 -7.49 -3.46 3.04
C LEU A 63 -6.49 -4.54 2.62
N LEU A 64 -5.22 -4.43 3.02
CA LEU A 64 -4.19 -5.41 2.67
C LEU A 64 -4.47 -6.79 3.31
N GLU A 65 -5.00 -6.82 4.53
CA GLU A 65 -5.42 -8.06 5.18
C GLU A 65 -6.66 -8.71 4.52
N ALA A 66 -7.57 -7.91 3.97
CA ALA A 66 -8.65 -8.42 3.13
C ALA A 66 -8.10 -9.05 1.83
N LEU A 67 -7.20 -8.34 1.15
CA LEU A 67 -6.56 -8.80 -0.08
C LEU A 67 -5.68 -10.04 0.14
N LYS A 68 -5.02 -10.15 1.29
CA LYS A 68 -4.29 -11.37 1.68
C LYS A 68 -5.17 -12.60 1.66
N LYS A 69 -6.41 -12.49 2.16
CA LYS A 69 -7.38 -13.59 2.20
C LYS A 69 -7.99 -13.89 0.82
N GLU A 70 -8.15 -12.88 -0.02
CA GLU A 70 -8.82 -13.00 -1.31
C GLU A 70 -7.89 -13.48 -2.43
N ILE A 71 -6.69 -12.88 -2.52
CA ILE A 71 -5.77 -13.08 -3.66
C ILE A 71 -4.40 -13.62 -3.25
N GLY A 72 -4.19 -13.95 -1.98
CA GLY A 72 -2.91 -14.46 -1.48
C GLY A 72 -1.79 -13.41 -1.47
N LEU A 73 -2.13 -12.16 -1.16
CA LEU A 73 -1.16 -11.07 -0.99
C LEU A 73 -0.27 -11.31 0.24
N ASP A 74 1.05 -11.26 0.07
CA ASP A 74 2.00 -11.30 1.17
C ASP A 74 2.48 -9.89 1.53
N ILE A 75 2.39 -9.52 2.81
CA ILE A 75 2.97 -8.28 3.35
C ILE A 75 4.38 -8.62 3.85
N LEU A 76 5.40 -7.99 3.25
CA LEU A 76 6.80 -8.33 3.51
C LEU A 76 7.46 -7.39 4.52
N GLU A 77 7.27 -6.08 4.35
CA GLU A 77 8.00 -5.08 5.12
C GLU A 77 7.23 -3.76 5.17
N TRP A 78 7.27 -3.08 6.31
CA TRP A 78 6.83 -1.70 6.49
C TRP A 78 8.03 -0.80 6.72
N GLY A 79 7.97 0.43 6.23
CA GLY A 79 8.96 1.46 6.50
C GLY A 79 8.38 2.86 6.46
N SER A 80 9.20 3.82 6.90
CA SER A 80 8.92 5.26 6.89
C SER A 80 10.12 6.02 6.36
N TRP A 81 9.92 7.28 5.98
CA TRP A 81 11.01 8.21 5.63
C TRP A 81 11.45 9.05 6.82
#